data_AF-A0A3L7CTR4-F1
#
_entry.id   AF-A0A3L7CTR4-F1
#
_cell.length_a   1.000
_cell.length_b   1.000
_cell.length_c   1.000
_cell.angle_alpha   90.00
_cell.angle_beta   90.00
_cell.angle_gamma   90.00
#
_symmetry.space_group_name_H-M   'P 1'
#
loop_
_entity.id
_entity.type
_entity.pdbx_description
1 polymer ?
#
loop_
_entity_poly.entity_id
_entity_poly.type
_entity_poly.pdbx_seq_one_letter_code
_entity_poly.pdbx_strand_id
1 'polypeptide(L)'
;MTRDQLKTVFKILANVYPNFEVSSEKLDIWHEFLQDQDANAVMERVKAHVKEKKFPPTVADLREQKEKVPPYYDELMYDINAGEDWA
;
A
#
# COMPACT_ATOMS: atom_id res chain seq x y z
N MET A 1 3.69 9.86 1.53
CA MET A 1 2.82 10.93 0.98
C MET A 1 2.71 12.10 1.96
N THR A 2 2.23 13.27 1.52
CA THR A 2 2.00 14.44 2.38
C THR A 2 0.64 14.41 3.07
N ARG A 3 0.50 15.19 4.15
CA ARG A 3 -0.75 15.38 4.90
C ARG A 3 -1.91 15.89 4.03
N ASP A 4 -1.64 16.80 3.10
CA ASP A 4 -2.67 17.34 2.20
C ASP A 4 -3.10 16.33 1.13
N GLN A 5 -2.18 15.47 0.66
CA GLN A 5 -2.55 14.34 -0.19
C GLN A 5 -3.44 13.35 0.58
N LEU A 6 -3.16 13.09 1.85
CA LEU A 6 -3.99 12.23 2.69
C LEU A 6 -5.40 12.81 2.94
N LYS A 7 -5.53 14.14 3.09
CA LYS A 7 -6.86 14.78 3.14
C LYS A 7 -7.70 14.45 1.92
N THR A 8 -7.09 14.40 0.73
CA THR A 8 -7.80 14.05 -0.51
C THR A 8 -8.29 12.60 -0.48
N VAL A 9 -7.50 11.67 0.07
CA VAL A 9 -7.95 10.28 0.31
C VAL A 9 -9.15 10.26 1.25
N PHE A 10 -9.07 10.95 2.39
CA PHE A 10 -10.15 10.98 3.38
C PHE A 10 -11.44 11.60 2.82
N LYS A 11 -11.33 12.63 1.97
CA LYS A 11 -12.50 13.18 1.26
C LYS A 11 -13.23 12.12 0.46
N ILE A 12 -12.51 11.27 -0.28
CA ILE A 12 -13.14 10.19 -1.06
C ILE A 12 -13.81 9.19 -0.10
N LEU A 13 -13.10 8.73 0.92
CA LEU A 13 -13.63 7.75 1.88
C LEU A 13 -14.88 8.27 2.60
N ALA A 14 -14.90 9.53 3.04
CA ALA A 14 -16.06 10.14 3.68
C ALA A 14 -17.26 10.29 2.74
N ASN A 15 -17.04 10.48 1.44
CA ASN A 15 -18.14 10.57 0.46
C ASN A 15 -18.68 9.19 0.03
N VAL A 16 -17.84 8.15 0.06
CA VAL A 16 -18.25 6.78 -0.30
C VAL A 16 -18.85 6.03 0.88
N TYR A 17 -18.32 6.24 2.09
CA TYR A 17 -18.70 5.51 3.29
C TYR A 17 -19.38 6.46 4.29
N PRO A 18 -20.72 6.44 4.43
CA PRO A 18 -21.46 7.43 5.22
C PRO A 18 -21.05 7.55 6.69
N ASN A 19 -20.56 6.46 7.28
CA ASN A 19 -20.14 6.39 8.69
C ASN A 19 -18.62 6.58 8.87
N PHE A 20 -17.89 6.99 7.82
CA PHE A 20 -16.46 7.21 7.91
C PHE A 20 -16.19 8.60 8.51
N GLU A 21 -15.98 8.62 9.83
CA GLU A 21 -15.66 9.85 10.56
C GLU A 21 -14.22 10.31 10.28
N VAL A 22 -14.07 11.62 10.09
CA VAL A 22 -12.79 12.29 9.86
C VAL A 22 -12.54 13.27 10.99
N SER A 23 -11.39 13.13 11.64
CA SER A 23 -10.87 14.07 12.63
C SER A 23 -9.41 14.43 12.32
N SER A 24 -8.91 15.52 12.90
CA SER A 24 -7.48 15.87 12.74
C SER A 24 -6.59 14.76 13.28
N GLU A 25 -6.90 14.25 14.47
CA GLU A 25 -6.15 13.17 15.12
C GLU A 25 -6.08 11.90 14.25
N LYS A 26 -7.21 11.48 13.67
CA LYS A 26 -7.24 10.33 12.76
C LYS A 26 -6.37 10.56 11.52
N LEU A 27 -6.37 11.79 11.01
CA LEU A 27 -5.55 12.15 9.86
C LEU A 27 -4.06 12.14 10.21
N ASP A 28 -3.69 12.63 11.39
CA ASP A 28 -2.31 12.67 11.86
C ASP A 28 -1.77 11.24 12.08
N ILE A 29 -2.56 10.37 12.71
CA ILE A 29 -2.24 8.94 12.90
C ILE A 29 -2.08 8.23 11.55
N TRP A 30 -3.02 8.40 10.62
CA TRP A 30 -2.91 7.76 9.30
C TRP A 30 -1.74 8.30 8.49
N HIS A 31 -1.38 9.58 8.66
CA HIS A 31 -0.22 10.16 8.01
C HIS A 31 1.08 9.55 8.53
N GLU A 32 1.21 9.34 9.84
CA GLU A 32 2.38 8.66 10.42
C GLU A 32 2.64 7.30 9.75
N PHE A 33 1.57 6.58 9.40
CA PHE A 33 1.68 5.30 8.72
C PHE A 33 1.82 5.42 7.20
N LEU A 34 1.23 6.39 6.52
CA LEU A 34 1.27 6.46 5.05
C LEU A 34 2.32 7.43 4.51
N GLN A 35 3.08 8.10 5.36
CA GLN A 35 4.09 9.08 4.95
C GLN A 35 5.20 8.49 4.07
N ASP A 36 5.53 7.21 4.21
CA ASP A 36 6.53 6.50 3.40
C ASP A 36 5.98 5.96 2.07
N GLN A 37 4.67 6.06 1.83
CA GLN A 37 4.00 5.50 0.66
C GLN A 37 3.88 6.53 -0.48
N ASP A 38 3.89 6.07 -1.73
CA ASP A 38 3.62 6.93 -2.89
C ASP A 38 2.14 7.35 -2.94
N ALA A 39 1.89 8.63 -3.18
CA ALA A 39 0.55 9.20 -3.10
C ALA A 39 -0.38 8.71 -4.23
N ASN A 40 0.16 8.52 -5.44
CA ASN A 40 -0.61 8.03 -6.58
C ASN A 40 -0.96 6.57 -6.38
N ALA A 41 0.01 5.77 -5.94
CA ALA A 41 -0.17 4.35 -5.66
C ALA A 41 -1.20 4.09 -4.55
N VAL A 42 -1.23 4.92 -3.50
CA VAL A 42 -2.28 4.88 -2.46
C VAL A 42 -3.64 5.25 -3.05
N MET A 43 -3.71 6.31 -3.86
CA MET A 43 -4.96 6.77 -4.48
C MET A 43 -5.56 5.72 -5.42
N GLU A 44 -4.75 4.99 -6.18
CA GLU A 44 -5.20 3.90 -7.03
C GLU A 44 -5.81 2.75 -6.20
N ARG A 45 -5.15 2.36 -5.11
CA ARG A 45 -5.67 1.34 -4.18
C ARG A 45 -6.99 1.78 -3.56
N VAL A 46 -7.11 3.04 -3.14
CA VAL A 46 -8.39 3.60 -2.65
C VAL A 46 -9.48 3.48 -3.70
N LYS A 47 -9.20 3.89 -4.95
CA LYS A 47 -10.17 3.81 -6.06
C LYS A 47 -10.57 2.36 -6.39
N ALA A 48 -9.65 1.41 -6.30
CA ALA A 48 -9.95 0.00 -6.48
C ALA A 48 -10.82 -0.52 -5.33
N HIS A 49 -10.43 -0.24 -4.09
CA HIS A 49 -11.13 -0.70 -2.88
C HIS A 49 -12.59 -0.22 -2.84
N VAL A 50 -12.84 1.06 -3.12
CA VAL A 50 -14.21 1.63 -3.09
C VAL A 50 -15.15 1.03 -4.13
N LYS A 51 -14.62 0.44 -5.21
CA LYS A 51 -15.45 -0.21 -6.25
C LYS A 51 -15.91 -1.60 -5.84
N GLU A 52 -15.15 -2.28 -4.99
CA GLU A 52 -15.33 -3.70 -4.70
C GLU A 52 -15.77 -4.00 -3.26
N LYS A 53 -15.46 -3.11 -2.32
CA LYS A 53 -15.58 -3.38 -0.88
C LYS A 53 -16.63 -2.49 -0.23
N LYS A 54 -17.60 -3.13 0.43
CA LYS A 54 -18.68 -2.49 1.19
C LYS A 54 -18.19 -1.72 2.42
N PHE A 55 -17.06 -2.13 3.01
CA PHE A 55 -16.51 -1.53 4.23
C PHE A 55 -15.29 -0.65 3.94
N PRO A 56 -15.07 0.42 4.73
CA PRO A 56 -13.91 1.29 4.57
C PRO A 56 -12.59 0.49 4.64
N PRO A 57 -11.56 0.89 3.89
CA PRO A 57 -10.23 0.29 4.01
C PRO A 57 -9.61 0.59 5.37
N THR A 58 -8.72 -0.28 5.79
CA THR A 58 -7.74 -0.04 6.85
C THR A 58 -6.48 0.60 6.24
N VAL A 59 -5.58 1.10 7.10
CA VAL A 59 -4.26 1.57 6.64
C VAL A 59 -3.49 0.46 5.91
N ALA A 60 -3.58 -0.79 6.38
CA ALA A 60 -2.88 -1.92 5.79
C ALA A 60 -3.33 -2.23 4.36
N ASP A 61 -4.63 -2.06 4.06
CA ASP A 61 -5.17 -2.26 2.72
C ASP A 61 -4.62 -1.26 1.69
N LEU A 62 -4.18 -0.09 2.15
CA LEU A 62 -3.68 0.99 1.30
C LEU A 62 -2.15 1.00 1.16
N ARG A 63 -1.43 0.26 2.00
CA ARG A 63 0.03 0.18 1.94
C ARG A 63 0.49 -0.80 0.88
N GLU A 64 1.62 -0.49 0.28
CA GLU A 64 2.41 -1.47 -0.46
C GLU A 64 3.04 -2.46 0.53
N GLN A 65 2.85 -3.75 0.24
CA GLN A 65 3.55 -4.80 0.96
C GLN A 65 4.89 -4.99 0.28
N LYS A 66 5.97 -4.55 0.92
CA LYS A 66 7.31 -4.96 0.51
C LYS A 66 7.41 -6.46 0.78
N GLU A 67 7.37 -7.26 -0.27
CA GLU A 67 7.68 -8.69 -0.14
C GLU A 67 9.05 -8.80 0.51
N LYS A 68 9.11 -9.49 1.65
CA LYS A 68 10.38 -9.83 2.27
C LYS A 68 10.97 -10.94 1.42
N VAL A 69 11.74 -10.57 0.40
CA VAL A 69 12.57 -11.53 -0.33
C VAL A 69 13.51 -12.17 0.69
N PRO A 70 13.42 -13.50 0.96
CA PRO A 70 14.33 -14.13 1.90
C PRO A 70 15.78 -13.96 1.40
N PRO A 71 16.75 -13.70 2.29
CA PRO A 71 18.11 -13.31 1.92
C PRO A 71 18.90 -14.37 1.12
N TYR A 72 18.34 -15.58 0.97
CA TYR A 72 18.95 -16.70 0.24
C TYR A 72 18.42 -16.84 -1.20
N TYR A 73 17.50 -15.98 -1.66
CA TYR A 73 16.96 -16.10 -3.03
C TYR A 73 17.99 -15.77 -4.10
N ASP A 74 18.87 -14.79 -3.89
CA ASP A 74 19.94 -14.46 -4.85
C ASP A 74 20.97 -15.60 -5.00
N GLU A 75 21.14 -16.45 -3.98
CA GLU A 75 22.10 -17.57 -3.97
C GLU A 75 21.57 -18.84 -4.69
N LEU A 76 20.25 -18.97 -4.87
CA LEU A 76 19.61 -20.12 -5.52
C LEU A 76 19.14 -19.87 -6.96
N MET A 77 19.24 -18.62 -7.43
CA MET A 77 18.93 -18.28 -8.82
C MET A 77 20.03 -18.83 -9.73
N TYR A 78 19.91 -20.12 -10.06
CA TYR A 78 20.50 -20.85 -11.19
C TYR A 78 21.67 -20.13 -11.88
N ASP A 79 22.89 -20.57 -11.57
CA ASP A 79 23.99 -20.44 -12.53
C ASP A 79 23.56 -21.17 -13.81
N ILE A 80 23.24 -20.39 -14.84
CA ILE A 80 22.82 -20.88 -16.17
C ILE A 80 23.90 -21.78 -16.79
N ASN A 81 25.13 -21.72 -16.28
CA ASN A 81 26.26 -22.53 -16.72
C ASN A 81 26.55 -23.75 -15.83
N ALA A 82 25.82 -23.96 -14.72
CA ALA A 82 26.04 -25.12 -13.82
C ALA A 82 25.71 -26.49 -14.46
N GLY A 83 25.20 -26.50 -15.70
CA GLY A 83 25.00 -27.70 -16.51
C GLY A 83 26.17 -28.05 -17.44
N GLU A 84 27.18 -27.19 -17.61
CA GLU A 84 28.24 -27.38 -18.62
C GLU A 84 29.48 -28.14 -18.12
N ASP A 85 29.63 -28.38 -16.82
CA ASP A 85 30.81 -29.04 -16.23
C ASP A 85 30.79 -30.59 -16.33
N TRP A 86 29.83 -31.18 -17.04
CA TRP A 86 29.72 -32.64 -17.23
C TRP A 86 30.28 -33.14 -18.58
N ALA A 87 31.03 -32.32 -19.31
CA ALA A 87 31.59 -32.65 -20.63
C ALA A 87 33.06 -33.08 -20.58
#